data_AF-A0A9X2HB54-F1
#
_entry.id   AF-A0A9X2HB54-F1
#
_cell.length_a   1.000
_cell.length_b   1.000
_cell.length_c   1.000
_cell.angle_alpha   90.00
_cell.angle_beta   90.00
_cell.angle_gamma   90.00
#
_symmetry.space_group_name_H-M   'P 1'
#
loop_
_entity.id
_entity.type
_entity.pdbx_description
1 polymer ?
#
loop_
_entity_poly.entity_id
_entity_poly.type
_entity_poly.pdbx_seq_one_letter_code
_entity_poly.pdbx_strand_id
1 'polypeptide(L)' 'MMYSSKFDHPKHGTYAHPQDVLKDDELSESEKQTVLEEWAASLKHILHNDPDAPQVKATKESLDEAIERLAAGRT' A
#
# COMPACT_ATOMS: atom_id res chain seq x y z
N MET A 1 7.04 -6.71 18.93
CA MET A 1 6.20 -5.62 18.37
C MET A 1 5.36 -6.23 17.26
N MET A 2 4.04 -6.09 17.30
CA MET A 2 3.20 -6.43 16.15
C MET A 2 3.40 -5.32 15.12
N TYR A 3 4.13 -5.60 14.04
CA TYR A 3 4.18 -4.69 12.89
C TYR A 3 2.78 -4.68 12.28
N SER A 4 1.98 -3.68 12.62
CA SER A 4 0.72 -3.47 11.93
C SER A 4 1.04 -2.91 10.55
N SER A 5 0.63 -3.60 9.49
CA SER A 5 0.87 -3.20 8.10
C SER A 5 0.20 -1.88 7.68
N LYS A 6 -0.49 -1.22 8.60
CA LYS A 6 -1.26 0.00 8.39
C LYS A 6 -0.37 1.10 7.83
N PHE A 7 -0.88 1.84 6.87
CA PHE A 7 -0.20 2.97 6.25
C PHE A 7 -0.90 4.27 6.62
N ASP A 8 -0.16 5.18 7.24
CA ASP A 8 -0.64 6.49 7.61
C ASP A 8 -0.20 7.49 6.54
N HIS A 9 -1.14 7.95 5.72
CA HIS A 9 -0.87 8.91 4.66
C HIS A 9 -1.25 10.33 5.12
N PRO A 10 -0.34 11.32 5.06
CA PRO A 10 -0.54 12.64 5.66
C PRO A 10 -1.71 13.42 5.07
N LYS A 11 -2.14 13.10 3.85
CA LYS A 11 -3.27 13.76 3.16
C LYS A 11 -4.51 12.90 3.02
N HIS A 12 -4.39 11.59 3.13
CA HIS A 12 -5.44 10.64 2.75
C HIS A 12 -5.88 9.75 3.94
N GLY A 13 -5.29 9.96 5.12
CA GLY A 13 -5.66 9.25 6.33
C GLY A 13 -4.95 7.90 6.46
N THR A 14 -5.52 7.02 7.27
CA THR A 14 -4.91 5.72 7.59
C THR A 14 -5.60 4.59 6.84
N TYR A 15 -4.82 3.77 6.15
CA TYR A 15 -5.30 2.56 5.47
C TYR A 15 -4.80 1.31 6.17
N ALA A 16 -5.69 0.33 6.37
CA ALA A 16 -5.33 -0.96 6.95
C ALA A 16 -4.95 -1.97 5.86
N HIS A 17 -5.59 -1.89 4.69
CA HIS A 17 -5.36 -2.77 3.55
C HIS A 17 -5.20 -2.01 2.24
N PRO A 18 -4.36 -2.48 1.29
CA PRO A 18 -4.19 -1.84 -0.01
C PRO A 18 -5.50 -1.75 -0.81
N GLN A 19 -6.41 -2.70 -0.57
CA GLN A 19 -7.75 -2.65 -1.17
C GLN A 19 -8.63 -1.52 -0.66
N ASP A 20 -8.37 -0.99 0.54
CA ASP A 20 -9.13 0.16 1.05
C ASP A 20 -8.82 1.40 0.20
N VAL A 21 -7.56 1.59 -0.21
CA VAL A 21 -7.13 2.66 -1.13
C VAL A 21 -7.82 2.51 -2.49
N LEU A 22 -7.92 1.29 -3.02
CA LEU A 22 -8.57 1.05 -4.31
C LEU A 22 -10.07 1.34 -4.30
N LYS A 23 -10.73 1.05 -3.17
CA LYS A 23 -12.18 1.27 -2.98
C LYS A 23 -12.51 2.68 -2.51
N ASP A 24 -11.51 3.50 -2.24
CA ASP A 24 -11.70 4.88 -1.80
C ASP A 24 -12.21 5.72 -2.97
N ASP A 25 -13.52 6.01 -3.00
CA ASP A 25 -14.14 6.84 -4.04
C ASP A 25 -13.76 8.32 -3.91
N GLU A 26 -13.17 8.75 -2.77
CA GLU A 26 -12.67 10.12 -2.59
C GLU A 26 -11.32 10.33 -3.30
N LEU A 27 -10.59 9.26 -3.61
CA LEU A 27 -9.32 9.32 -4.32
C LEU A 27 -9.49 9.16 -5.83
N SER A 28 -8.87 10.07 -6.58
CA SER A 28 -8.65 9.89 -8.01
C SER A 28 -7.71 8.71 -8.27
N GLU A 29 -7.77 8.10 -9.45
CA GLU A 29 -6.87 6.98 -9.81
C GLU A 29 -5.38 7.34 -9.64
N SER A 30 -4.99 8.58 -9.95
CA SER A 30 -3.60 9.06 -9.74
C SER A 30 -3.24 9.22 -8.26
N GLU A 31 -4.20 9.56 -7.41
CA GLU A 31 -4.01 9.64 -5.96
C GLU A 31 -3.90 8.24 -5.35
N LYS A 32 -4.77 7.31 -5.79
CA LYS A 32 -4.66 5.88 -5.43
C LYS A 32 -3.29 5.32 -5.78
N GLN A 33 -2.80 5.63 -6.98
CA GLN A 33 -1.48 5.22 -7.42
C GLN A 33 -0.39 5.76 -6.48
N THR A 34 -0.43 7.07 -6.20
CA THR A 34 0.54 7.73 -5.31
C THR A 34 0.57 7.10 -3.92
N VAL A 35 -0.60 6.90 -3.30
CA VAL A 35 -0.72 6.29 -1.97
C VAL A 35 -0.14 4.88 -1.94
N LEU A 36 -0.46 4.06 -2.94
CA LEU A 36 0.06 2.69 -3.04
C LEU A 36 1.58 2.69 -3.24
N GLU A 37 2.13 3.57 -4.08
CA GLU A 37 3.58 3.68 -4.31
C GLU A 37 4.34 4.13 -3.05
N GLU A 38 3.83 5.13 -2.32
CA GLU A 38 4.42 5.59 -1.06
C GLU A 38 4.37 4.52 0.04
N TRP A 39 3.27 3.76 0.10
CA TRP A 39 3.16 2.63 1.00
C TRP A 39 4.16 1.53 0.65
N ALA A 40 4.28 1.16 -0.62
CA ALA A 40 5.27 0.17 -1.08
C ALA A 40 6.71 0.59 -0.74
N ALA A 41 7.05 1.88 -0.90
CA ALA A 41 8.35 2.42 -0.52
C ALA A 41 8.59 2.32 0.99
N SER A 42 7.56 2.58 1.80
CA SER A 42 7.62 2.46 3.26
C SER A 42 7.85 1.01 3.70
N LEU A 43 7.12 0.05 3.11
CA LEU A 43 7.33 -1.37 3.40
C LEU A 43 8.71 -1.86 2.96
N LYS A 44 9.23 -1.37 1.82
CA LYS A 44 10.58 -1.68 1.35
C LYS A 44 11.64 -1.22 2.35
N HIS A 45 11.47 -0.04 2.96
CA HIS A 45 12.36 0.43 4.02
C HIS A 45 12.28 -0.46 5.27
N ILE A 46 11.08 -0.91 5.65
CA ILE A 46 10.93 -1.86 6.78
C ILE A 46 11.62 -3.19 6.47
N LEU A 47 11.38 -3.79 5.30
CA LEU A 47 12.00 -5.04 4.88
C LEU A 47 13.53 -4.95 4.74
N HIS A 48 14.05 -3.76 4.45
CA HIS A 48 15.49 -3.53 4.44
C HIS A 48 16.09 -3.63 5.85
N ASN A 49 15.37 -3.13 6.86
CA ASN A 49 15.81 -3.18 8.26
C ASN A 49 15.45 -4.51 8.95
N ASP A 50 14.33 -5.13 8.58
CA ASP A 50 13.81 -6.38 9.10
C ASP A 50 13.28 -7.27 7.94
N PRO A 51 14.18 -8.04 7.30
CA PRO A 51 13.84 -8.86 6.12
C PRO A 51 12.99 -10.10 6.47
N ASP A 52 12.84 -10.41 7.75
CA ASP A 52 12.10 -11.57 8.27
C ASP A 52 10.74 -11.17 8.86
N ALA A 53 10.18 -10.03 8.44
CA ALA A 53 8.82 -9.61 8.79
C ALA A 53 7.78 -10.21 7.82
N PRO A 54 7.19 -11.40 8.08
CA PRO A 54 6.27 -12.07 7.16
C PRO A 54 5.01 -11.24 6.90
N GLN A 55 4.50 -10.53 7.90
CA GLN A 55 3.35 -9.64 7.74
C GLN A 55 3.61 -8.50 6.74
N VAL A 56 4.85 -8.03 6.64
CA VAL A 56 5.23 -6.95 5.72
C VAL A 56 5.37 -7.49 4.30
N LYS A 57 5.92 -8.70 4.13
CA LYS A 57 5.99 -9.37 2.82
C LYS A 57 4.60 -9.61 2.24
N ALA A 58 3.69 -10.20 3.02
CA ALA A 58 2.32 -10.45 2.59
C ALA A 58 1.59 -9.14 2.20
N THR A 59 1.79 -8.07 2.97
CA THR A 59 1.20 -6.76 2.64
C THR A 59 1.80 -6.18 1.37
N LYS A 60 3.12 -6.34 1.16
CA LYS A 60 3.80 -5.89 -0.05
C LYS A 60 3.27 -6.60 -1.29
N GLU A 61 3.07 -7.92 -1.23
CA GLU A 61 2.50 -8.68 -2.35
C GLU A 61 1.09 -8.17 -2.72
N SER A 62 0.22 -7.96 -1.71
CA SER A 62 -1.11 -7.38 -1.95
C SER A 62 -1.07 -5.94 -2.48
N LEU A 63 -0.02 -5.18 -2.16
CA LEU A 63 0.22 -3.83 -2.70
C LEU A 63 0.58 -3.87 -4.17
N ASP A 64 1.51 -4.76 -4.54
CA ASP A 64 1.92 -4.92 -5.94
C ASP A 64 0.70 -5.35 -6.78
N GLU A 65 -0.12 -6.30 -6.31
CA GLU A 65 -1.38 -6.69 -6.96
C GLU A 65 -2.37 -5.51 -7.10
N ALA A 66 -2.46 -4.65 -6.08
CA ALA A 66 -3.34 -3.48 -6.11
C ALA A 66 -2.89 -2.45 -7.16
N ILE A 67 -1.58 -2.21 -7.26
CA ILE A 67 -0.98 -1.34 -8.27
C ILE A 67 -1.20 -1.91 -9.67
N GLU A 68 -1.00 -3.21 -9.87
CA GLU A 68 -1.24 -3.87 -11.16
C GLU A 68 -2.72 -3.77 -11.57
N ARG A 69 -3.65 -3.98 -10.65
CA ARG A 69 -5.10 -3.82 -10.92
C ARG A 69 -5.46 -2.39 -11.29
N LEU A 70 -4.89 -1.41 -10.59
CA LEU A 70 -5.12 0.00 -10.89
C LEU A 70 -4.58 0.36 -12.28
N ALA A 71 -3.40 -0.15 -12.64
CA ALA A 71 -2.82 0.04 -13.97
C ALA A 71 -3.64 -0.66 -15.08
N ALA A 72 -4.18 -1.86 -14.80
CA ALA A 72 -5.01 -2.60 -15.74
C ALA A 72 -6.43 -2.02 -15.91
N GLY A 73 -6.98 -1.37 -14.89
CA GLY A 73 -8.28 -0.68 -14.98
C GLY A 73 -8.26 0.62 -15.78
N ARG A 74 -7.05 1.12 -16.13
CA ARG A 74 -6.83 2.38 -16.85
C ARG A 74 -6.91 2.24 -18.38
N THR A 75 -7.10 1.02 -18.91
CA THR A 75 -7.26 0.71 -20.34
C THR A 75 -8.71 0.59 -20.75
#